data_AF-A0A285M093-F1
#
_entry.id   AF-A0A285M093-F1
#
_cell.length_a   1.000
_cell.length_b   1.000
_cell.length_c   1.000
_cell.angle_alpha   90.00
_cell.angle_beta   90.00
_cell.angle_gamma   90.00
#
_symmetry.space_group_name_H-M   'P 1'
#
loop_
_entity.id
_entity.type
_entity.pdbx_description
1 polymer ?
#
loop_
_entity_poly.entity_id
_entity_poly.type
_entity_poly.pdbx_seq_one_letter_code
_entity_poly.pdbx_strand_id
1 'polypeptide(L)'
;MLDAITKQARQRPIYLATLLTALITIPFLIAPELDIWVTSLFHDAADGFWLKSLYFPYRLRRLGIASSRIIIILLVLFVLARLFWPDLKKLFSLKPVLYLIAVAGIGPGLIVNGLLKAGWGRARPVQTDLFGGAWPYSEVWVVAGNCQNNCSFVSGEGAMSFWMLGLLLLVPLGWRKVSFWILAAFVIAISFNRIIFGGHYLSDILLSWAITAWTMALLSVFLRKHSPLYIDNAHLEMLWDRWGASLRHHLQPALSDLAKGLKDSFKAIWGFFEGELTDIRNALASRRNPDQNEKREED
;
A
#
# COMPACT_ATOMS: atom_id res chain seq x y z
N MET A 1 8.98 33.53 7.95
CA MET A 1 7.89 32.70 8.52
C MET A 1 8.05 31.21 8.19
N LEU A 2 8.14 30.82 6.90
CA LEU A 2 8.29 29.41 6.47
C LEU A 2 9.54 28.71 7.05
N ASP A 3 10.68 29.40 7.13
CA ASP A 3 11.90 28.82 7.70
C ASP A 3 11.79 28.54 9.21
N ALA A 4 11.07 29.39 9.94
CA ALA A 4 10.81 29.19 11.37
C ALA A 4 9.92 27.95 11.58
N ILE A 5 8.86 27.80 10.78
CA ILE A 5 7.99 26.62 10.79
C ILE A 5 8.79 25.37 10.45
N THR A 6 9.66 25.42 9.44
CA THR A 6 10.51 24.29 9.02
C THR A 6 11.50 23.88 10.11
N LYS A 7 12.13 24.87 10.77
CA LYS A 7 13.02 24.64 11.92
C LYS A 7 12.27 23.99 13.06
N GLN A 8 11.07 24.47 13.38
CA GLN A 8 10.24 23.92 14.45
C GLN A 8 9.73 22.51 14.10
N ALA A 9 9.37 22.24 12.86
CA ALA A 9 9.01 20.90 12.34
C ALA A 9 10.13 19.89 12.54
N ARG A 10 11.39 20.32 12.39
CA ARG A 10 12.55 19.47 12.64
C ARG A 10 12.79 19.22 14.13
N GLN A 11 12.61 20.25 14.97
CA GLN A 11 12.96 20.19 16.40
C GLN A 11 11.86 19.56 17.27
N ARG A 12 10.59 19.85 16.97
CA ARG A 12 9.44 19.45 17.78
C ARG A 12 8.29 18.90 16.90
N PRO A 13 8.54 17.82 16.13
CA PRO A 13 7.55 17.30 15.19
C PRO A 13 6.26 16.81 15.88
N ILE A 14 6.38 16.21 17.08
CA ILE A 14 5.22 15.72 17.84
C ILE A 14 4.34 16.88 18.31
N TYR A 15 4.95 17.96 18.80
CA TYR A 15 4.23 19.17 19.21
C TYR A 15 3.43 19.76 18.04
N LEU A 16 4.05 19.87 16.86
CA LEU A 16 3.37 20.41 15.68
C LEU A 16 2.27 19.50 15.16
N ALA A 17 2.47 18.18 15.17
CA ALA A 17 1.40 17.24 14.80
C ALA A 17 0.23 17.31 15.80
N THR A 18 0.52 17.50 17.09
CA THR A 18 -0.50 17.67 18.14
C THR A 18 -1.26 18.98 17.94
N LEU A 19 -0.53 20.09 17.69
CA LEU A 19 -1.12 21.39 17.39
C LEU A 19 -1.99 21.33 16.13
N LEU A 20 -1.52 20.67 15.06
CA LEU A 20 -2.30 20.46 13.84
C LEU A 20 -3.59 19.67 14.12
N THR A 21 -3.52 18.62 14.92
CA THR A 21 -4.69 17.82 15.30
C THR A 21 -5.70 18.66 16.09
N ALA A 22 -5.23 19.51 17.01
CA ALA A 22 -6.07 20.43 17.76
C ALA A 22 -6.71 21.50 16.86
N LEU A 23 -5.91 22.13 15.99
CA LEU A 23 -6.38 23.14 15.03
C LEU A 23 -7.42 22.58 14.05
N ILE A 24 -7.29 21.31 13.65
CA ILE A 24 -8.30 20.62 12.84
C ILE A 24 -9.54 20.32 13.70
N THR A 25 -9.37 19.84 14.92
CA THR A 25 -10.47 19.42 15.80
C THR A 25 -11.39 20.57 16.21
N ILE A 26 -10.82 21.71 16.62
CA ILE A 26 -11.56 22.82 17.23
C ILE A 26 -12.72 23.32 16.35
N PRO A 27 -12.52 23.62 15.05
CA PRO A 27 -13.61 24.06 14.19
C PRO A 27 -14.79 23.08 14.12
N PHE A 28 -14.54 21.78 14.08
CA PHE A 28 -15.61 20.76 14.01
C PHE A 28 -16.29 20.48 15.34
N LEU A 29 -15.67 20.85 16.47
CA LEU A 29 -16.34 20.83 17.78
C LEU A 29 -17.20 22.08 18.01
N ILE A 30 -16.77 23.24 17.51
CA ILE A 30 -17.52 24.50 17.69
C ILE A 30 -18.66 24.62 16.66
N ALA A 31 -18.44 24.14 15.44
CA ALA A 31 -19.41 24.19 14.35
C ALA A 31 -19.47 22.83 13.63
N PRO A 32 -20.13 21.80 14.22
CA PRO A 32 -20.30 20.49 13.59
C PRO A 32 -21.04 20.55 12.24
N GLU A 33 -21.79 21.62 11.98
CA GLU A 33 -22.48 21.89 10.72
C GLU A 33 -21.51 22.00 9.54
N LEU A 34 -20.22 22.26 9.77
CA LEU A 34 -19.21 22.26 8.71
C LEU A 34 -19.15 20.91 7.99
N ASP A 35 -19.24 19.80 8.72
CA ASP A 35 -19.26 18.47 8.13
C ASP A 35 -20.50 18.27 7.25
N ILE A 36 -21.66 18.70 7.76
CA ILE A 36 -22.94 18.59 7.06
C ILE A 36 -22.94 19.46 5.80
N TRP A 37 -22.53 20.72 5.93
CA TRP A 37 -22.48 21.69 4.84
C TRP A 37 -21.57 21.21 3.71
N VAL A 38 -20.34 20.80 4.01
CA VAL A 38 -19.41 20.29 2.98
C VAL A 38 -19.96 19.05 2.28
N THR A 39 -20.54 18.12 3.03
CA THR A 39 -21.14 16.91 2.47
C THR A 39 -22.37 17.21 1.62
N SER A 40 -23.20 18.19 2.00
CA SER A 40 -24.41 18.55 1.24
C SER A 40 -24.12 19.10 -0.16
N LEU A 41 -22.92 19.63 -0.41
CA LEU A 41 -22.50 20.08 -1.74
C LEU A 41 -22.44 18.93 -2.77
N PHE A 42 -22.42 17.67 -2.30
CA PHE A 42 -22.28 16.47 -3.14
C PHE A 42 -23.48 15.52 -3.06
N HIS A 43 -24.56 15.93 -2.39
CA HIS A 43 -25.77 15.14 -2.24
C HIS A 43 -26.97 15.89 -2.85
N ASP A 44 -27.75 15.20 -3.66
CA ASP A 44 -29.03 15.68 -4.19
C ASP A 44 -30.20 14.88 -3.62
N ALA A 45 -31.37 15.49 -3.47
CA ALA A 45 -32.54 14.82 -2.90
C ALA A 45 -33.11 13.72 -3.82
N ALA A 46 -33.01 13.87 -5.14
CA ALA A 46 -33.49 12.90 -6.12
C ALA A 46 -32.47 11.79 -6.38
N ASP A 47 -31.21 12.16 -6.61
CA ASP A 47 -30.17 11.22 -7.06
C ASP A 47 -29.16 10.80 -5.97
N GLY A 48 -29.29 11.36 -4.75
CA GLY A 48 -28.38 11.12 -3.63
C GLY A 48 -26.95 11.55 -3.93
N PHE A 49 -25.96 10.74 -3.52
CA PHE A 49 -24.55 10.92 -3.88
C PHE A 49 -24.28 10.47 -5.33
N TRP A 50 -24.82 11.19 -6.30
CA TRP A 50 -24.83 10.84 -7.72
C TRP A 50 -23.43 10.75 -8.36
N LEU A 51 -22.45 11.53 -7.88
CA LEU A 51 -21.08 11.52 -8.38
C LEU A 51 -20.37 10.16 -8.25
N LYS A 52 -20.88 9.25 -7.41
CA LYS A 52 -20.36 7.88 -7.28
C LYS A 52 -20.62 6.98 -8.49
N SER A 53 -21.60 7.31 -9.33
CA SER A 53 -21.93 6.56 -10.55
C SER A 53 -21.12 7.01 -11.76
N LEU A 54 -20.47 8.18 -11.69
CA LEU A 54 -19.66 8.70 -12.78
C LEU A 54 -18.35 7.93 -12.95
N TYR A 55 -17.93 7.75 -14.20
CA TYR A 55 -16.74 6.99 -14.57
C TYR A 55 -15.47 7.51 -13.88
N PHE A 56 -15.20 8.81 -13.96
CA PHE A 56 -13.95 9.40 -13.47
C PHE A 56 -13.79 9.30 -11.94
N PRO A 57 -14.73 9.77 -11.10
CA PRO A 57 -14.64 9.60 -9.64
C PRO A 57 -14.51 8.13 -9.21
N TYR A 58 -15.26 7.23 -9.86
CA TYR A 58 -15.19 5.81 -9.55
C TYR A 58 -13.80 5.22 -9.85
N ARG A 59 -13.23 5.54 -11.01
CA ARG A 59 -11.87 5.11 -11.38
C ARG A 59 -10.80 5.71 -10.48
N LEU A 60 -10.94 6.99 -10.12
CA LEU A 60 -10.04 7.66 -9.18
C LEU A 60 -10.01 6.95 -7.82
N ARG A 61 -11.17 6.52 -7.30
CA ARG A 61 -11.23 5.71 -6.07
C ARG A 61 -10.47 4.39 -6.23
N ARG A 62 -10.72 3.66 -7.32
CA ARG A 62 -10.03 2.38 -7.56
C ARG A 62 -8.52 2.57 -7.66
N LEU A 63 -8.07 3.67 -8.27
CA LEU A 63 -6.67 4.02 -8.34
C LEU A 63 -6.08 4.29 -6.96
N GLY A 64 -6.77 5.02 -6.07
CA GLY A 64 -6.32 5.24 -4.68
C GLY A 64 -6.16 3.94 -3.89
N ILE A 65 -7.13 3.04 -3.99
CA ILE A 65 -7.08 1.73 -3.31
C ILE A 65 -5.97 0.85 -3.91
N ALA A 66 -5.87 0.79 -5.23
CA ALA A 66 -4.86 -0.04 -5.90
C ALA A 66 -3.44 0.48 -5.63
N SER A 67 -3.20 1.78 -5.77
CA SER A 67 -1.89 2.40 -5.57
C SER A 67 -1.36 2.17 -4.15
N SER A 68 -2.16 2.41 -3.11
CA SER A 68 -1.75 2.17 -1.72
C SER A 68 -1.33 0.72 -1.48
N ARG A 69 -2.13 -0.25 -1.95
CA ARG A 69 -1.84 -1.69 -1.84
C ARG A 69 -0.59 -2.08 -2.61
N ILE A 70 -0.50 -1.68 -3.88
CA ILE A 70 0.64 -1.99 -4.75
C ILE A 70 1.92 -1.43 -4.16
N ILE A 71 1.91 -0.17 -3.70
CA ILE A 71 3.10 0.46 -3.11
C ILE A 71 3.54 -0.30 -1.85
N ILE A 72 2.63 -0.63 -0.92
CA ILE A 72 3.00 -1.42 0.27
C ILE A 72 3.60 -2.78 -0.14
N ILE A 73 2.96 -3.49 -1.06
CA ILE A 73 3.46 -4.79 -1.55
C ILE A 73 4.86 -4.62 -2.13
N LEU A 74 5.09 -3.61 -2.97
CA LEU A 74 6.40 -3.34 -3.55
C LEU A 74 7.46 -2.99 -2.49
N LEU A 75 7.12 -2.22 -1.45
CA LEU A 75 8.04 -1.93 -0.36
C LEU A 75 8.42 -3.20 0.43
N VAL A 76 7.44 -4.06 0.72
CA VAL A 76 7.69 -5.34 1.40
C VAL A 76 8.52 -6.27 0.53
N LEU A 77 8.16 -6.42 -0.74
CA LEU A 77 8.91 -7.21 -1.71
C LEU A 77 10.34 -6.68 -1.87
N PHE A 78 10.55 -5.36 -1.86
CA PHE A 78 11.88 -4.77 -1.88
C PHE A 78 12.71 -5.19 -0.66
N VAL A 79 12.15 -5.11 0.55
CA VAL A 79 12.83 -5.52 1.79
C VAL A 79 13.18 -7.01 1.77
N LEU A 80 12.27 -7.86 1.28
CA LEU A 80 12.53 -9.30 1.12
C LEU A 80 13.56 -9.57 0.04
N ALA A 81 13.49 -8.89 -1.10
CA ALA A 81 14.46 -9.02 -2.19
C ALA A 81 15.86 -8.59 -1.75
N ARG A 82 15.99 -7.59 -0.86
CA ARG A 82 17.29 -7.19 -0.26
C ARG A 82 17.98 -8.33 0.48
N LEU A 83 17.27 -9.36 0.95
CA LEU A 83 17.88 -10.55 1.56
C LEU A 83 18.58 -11.46 0.55
N PHE A 84 18.24 -11.36 -0.73
CA PHE A 84 18.83 -12.19 -1.80
C PHE A 84 19.73 -11.39 -2.73
N TRP A 85 19.42 -10.11 -2.95
CA TRP A 85 20.15 -9.20 -3.83
C TRP A 85 20.67 -7.98 -3.04
N PRO A 86 21.86 -8.10 -2.40
CA PRO A 86 22.42 -7.06 -1.56
C PRO A 86 22.84 -5.79 -2.33
N ASP A 87 22.89 -5.84 -3.67
CA ASP A 87 23.15 -4.65 -4.50
C ASP A 87 21.94 -3.71 -4.64
N LEU A 88 20.72 -4.17 -4.31
CA LEU A 88 19.52 -3.33 -4.37
C LEU A 88 19.57 -2.11 -3.42
N LYS A 89 20.50 -2.07 -2.45
CA LYS A 89 20.78 -0.87 -1.64
C LYS A 89 21.19 0.36 -2.47
N LYS A 90 21.67 0.14 -3.70
CA LYS A 90 21.98 1.22 -4.65
C LYS A 90 20.73 1.97 -5.12
N LEU A 91 19.55 1.34 -5.07
CA LEU A 91 18.28 1.98 -5.41
C LEU A 91 17.75 2.80 -4.23
N PHE A 92 17.56 2.16 -3.08
CA PHE A 92 17.08 2.78 -1.86
C PHE A 92 17.75 2.16 -0.64
N SER A 93 17.99 2.97 0.40
CA SER A 93 18.37 2.44 1.72
C SER A 93 17.16 1.78 2.40
N LEU A 94 17.42 0.80 3.25
CA LEU A 94 16.40 0.05 3.99
C LEU A 94 15.66 0.93 5.00
N LYS A 95 16.38 1.84 5.66
CA LYS A 95 15.84 2.67 6.74
C LYS A 95 14.54 3.42 6.37
N PRO A 96 14.48 4.23 5.28
CA PRO A 96 13.24 4.90 4.89
C PRO A 96 12.15 3.91 4.46
N VAL A 97 12.49 2.78 3.84
CA VAL A 97 11.52 1.76 3.43
C VAL A 97 10.87 1.07 4.64
N LEU A 98 11.69 0.61 5.59
CA LEU A 98 11.22 0.01 6.84
C LEU A 98 10.41 1.00 7.67
N TYR A 99 10.84 2.26 7.72
CA TYR A 99 10.06 3.33 8.35
C TYR A 99 8.68 3.47 7.71
N LEU A 100 8.59 3.52 6.38
CA LEU A 100 7.32 3.66 5.67
C LEU A 100 6.40 2.46 5.93
N ILE A 101 6.92 1.24 5.89
CA ILE A 101 6.15 0.02 6.23
C ILE A 101 5.63 0.10 7.67
N ALA A 102 6.48 0.48 8.62
CA ALA A 102 6.10 0.59 10.03
C ALA A 102 5.02 1.68 10.25
N VAL A 103 5.15 2.85 9.61
CA VAL A 103 4.10 3.89 9.67
C VAL A 103 2.80 3.37 9.05
N ALA A 104 2.84 2.69 7.90
CA ALA A 104 1.64 2.14 7.26
C ALA A 104 0.93 1.13 8.16
N GLY A 105 1.70 0.24 8.79
CA GLY A 105 1.18 -0.76 9.71
C GLY A 105 0.58 -0.15 10.98
N ILE A 106 1.27 0.82 11.60
CA ILE A 106 0.85 1.40 12.88
C ILE A 106 -0.25 2.46 12.68
N GLY A 107 -0.06 3.42 11.78
CA GLY A 107 -0.98 4.55 11.61
C GLY A 107 -2.26 4.14 10.89
N PRO A 108 -2.22 3.96 9.55
CA PRO A 108 -3.38 3.52 8.80
C PRO A 108 -3.88 2.12 9.18
N GLY A 109 -3.00 1.14 9.39
CA GLY A 109 -3.37 -0.24 9.69
C GLY A 109 -4.01 -0.42 11.06
N LEU A 110 -3.22 -0.22 12.12
CA LEU A 110 -3.63 -0.45 13.50
C LEU A 110 -4.51 0.69 14.04
N ILE A 111 -4.02 1.93 14.08
CA ILE A 111 -4.72 3.03 14.74
C ILE A 111 -6.00 3.37 13.98
N VAL A 112 -5.90 3.67 12.69
CA VAL A 112 -7.06 4.14 11.91
C VAL A 112 -8.04 3.02 11.64
N ASN A 113 -7.63 1.91 11.02
CA ASN A 113 -8.58 0.84 10.66
C ASN A 113 -8.87 -0.11 11.82
N GLY A 114 -7.86 -0.50 12.60
CA GLY A 114 -8.02 -1.49 13.68
C GLY A 114 -8.69 -0.95 14.94
N LEU A 115 -8.36 0.28 15.37
CA LEU A 115 -8.89 0.86 16.62
C LEU A 115 -10.05 1.82 16.34
N LEU A 116 -9.81 2.90 15.60
CA LEU A 116 -10.81 3.96 15.42
C LEU A 116 -11.99 3.47 14.59
N LYS A 117 -11.74 2.95 13.38
CA LYS A 117 -12.81 2.55 12.46
C LYS A 117 -13.66 1.39 12.96
N ALA A 118 -13.08 0.52 13.78
CA ALA A 118 -13.78 -0.61 14.40
C ALA A 118 -14.55 -0.20 15.67
N GLY A 119 -14.08 0.82 16.41
CA GLY A 119 -14.62 1.17 17.72
C GLY A 119 -15.43 2.46 17.81
N TRP A 120 -15.38 3.37 16.81
CA TRP A 120 -16.00 4.69 16.96
C TRP A 120 -17.49 4.74 16.65
N GLY A 121 -17.99 3.82 15.82
CA GLY A 121 -19.40 3.66 15.48
C GLY A 121 -20.11 4.87 14.83
N ARG A 122 -19.37 5.90 14.39
CA ARG A 122 -19.91 7.05 13.63
C ARG A 122 -20.41 6.58 12.26
N ALA A 123 -21.69 6.80 11.98
CA ALA A 123 -22.31 6.50 10.69
C ALA A 123 -21.70 7.34 9.56
N ARG A 124 -21.63 6.77 8.35
CA ARG A 124 -21.20 7.50 7.15
C ARG A 124 -22.31 8.44 6.68
N PRO A 125 -21.99 9.52 5.92
CA PRO A 125 -23.01 10.38 5.34
C PRO A 125 -24.14 9.65 4.62
N VAL A 126 -23.82 8.70 3.74
CA VAL A 126 -24.80 7.85 3.02
C VAL A 126 -25.71 7.03 3.94
N GLN A 127 -25.37 6.91 5.21
CA GLN A 127 -26.14 6.15 6.21
C GLN A 127 -26.88 7.08 7.19
N THR A 128 -26.67 8.40 7.12
CA THR A 128 -27.33 9.34 8.02
C THR A 128 -28.67 9.84 7.48
N ASP A 129 -29.62 10.07 8.37
CA ASP A 129 -30.95 10.64 8.12
C ASP A 129 -30.91 11.94 7.29
N LEU A 130 -29.92 12.80 7.53
CA LEU A 130 -29.67 14.03 6.76
C LEU A 130 -29.45 13.81 5.26
N PHE A 131 -29.02 12.61 4.85
CA PHE A 131 -28.68 12.26 3.46
C PHE A 131 -29.37 10.97 3.01
N GLY A 132 -30.61 10.75 3.48
CA GLY A 132 -31.47 9.63 3.05
C GLY A 132 -31.17 8.28 3.70
N GLY A 133 -30.35 8.26 4.75
CA GLY A 133 -30.09 7.09 5.58
C GLY A 133 -31.00 6.98 6.79
N ALA A 134 -30.67 6.08 7.72
CA ALA A 134 -31.50 5.73 8.88
C ALA A 134 -30.92 6.16 10.24
N TRP A 135 -29.66 6.57 10.27
CA TRP A 135 -28.94 6.85 11.52
C TRP A 135 -28.79 8.36 11.75
N PRO A 136 -28.78 8.84 13.00
CA PRO A 136 -28.53 10.25 13.25
C PRO A 136 -27.05 10.59 12.96
N TYR A 137 -26.81 11.84 12.56
CA TYR A 137 -25.48 12.42 12.55
C TYR A 137 -24.82 12.34 13.94
N SER A 138 -23.50 12.21 13.98
CA SER A 138 -22.71 12.23 15.21
C SER A 138 -21.46 13.06 15.00
N GLU A 139 -21.10 13.87 16.00
CA GLU A 139 -19.99 14.81 15.92
C GLU A 139 -18.61 14.12 15.95
N VAL A 140 -17.55 14.90 15.74
CA VAL A 140 -16.18 14.37 15.88
C VAL A 140 -15.90 14.03 17.34
N TRP A 141 -15.09 13.01 17.57
CA TRP A 141 -14.70 12.54 18.91
C TRP A 141 -15.82 11.96 19.78
N VAL A 142 -17.08 12.01 19.34
CA VAL A 142 -18.19 11.29 19.97
C VAL A 142 -18.14 9.83 19.53
N VAL A 143 -18.06 8.91 20.49
CA VAL A 143 -18.21 7.47 20.24
C VAL A 143 -19.71 7.18 20.09
N ALA A 144 -20.11 6.79 18.88
CA ALA A 144 -21.51 6.49 18.54
C ALA A 144 -21.74 4.97 18.49
N GLY A 145 -23.00 4.54 18.57
CA GLY A 145 -23.40 3.13 18.47
C GLY A 145 -24.08 2.75 17.15
N ASN A 146 -24.13 3.69 16.20
CA ASN A 146 -25.04 3.60 15.04
C ASN A 146 -24.45 2.83 13.85
N CYS A 147 -23.17 2.49 13.91
CA CYS A 147 -22.49 1.70 12.89
C CYS A 147 -21.68 0.57 13.52
N GLN A 148 -21.86 -0.65 12.99
CA GLN A 148 -21.26 -1.87 13.53
C GLN A 148 -19.92 -2.24 12.88
N ASN A 149 -19.69 -1.85 11.62
CA ASN A 149 -18.47 -2.20 10.90
C ASN A 149 -18.15 -1.17 9.81
N ASN A 150 -16.86 -1.00 9.52
CA ASN A 150 -16.36 -0.16 8.43
C ASN A 150 -16.88 1.30 8.51
N CYS A 151 -16.96 1.84 9.72
CA CYS A 151 -17.61 3.12 10.03
C CYS A 151 -16.88 4.34 9.45
N SER A 152 -17.48 5.53 9.62
CA SER A 152 -16.96 6.77 9.02
C SER A 152 -15.68 7.25 9.71
N PHE A 153 -15.65 7.25 11.04
CA PHE A 153 -14.55 7.84 11.80
C PHE A 153 -13.41 6.83 12.04
N VAL A 154 -12.17 7.07 11.61
CA VAL A 154 -11.73 8.04 10.59
C VAL A 154 -11.49 7.34 9.25
N SER A 155 -11.16 8.11 8.20
CA SER A 155 -10.98 7.55 6.87
C SER A 155 -9.69 6.73 6.72
N GLY A 156 -9.82 5.43 6.49
CA GLY A 156 -8.67 4.57 6.14
C GLY A 156 -8.05 4.89 4.78
N GLU A 157 -8.88 5.19 3.78
CA GLU A 157 -8.40 5.64 2.46
C GLU A 157 -7.72 7.03 2.58
N GLY A 158 -8.26 7.93 3.40
CA GLY A 158 -7.63 9.22 3.73
C GLY A 158 -6.26 9.06 4.39
N ALA A 159 -6.17 8.24 5.44
CA ALA A 159 -4.93 7.93 6.14
C ALA A 159 -3.86 7.33 5.21
N MET A 160 -4.24 6.33 4.40
CA MET A 160 -3.33 5.71 3.43
C MET A 160 -2.86 6.67 2.35
N SER A 161 -3.74 7.56 1.87
CA SER A 161 -3.34 8.57 0.89
C SER A 161 -2.34 9.55 1.50
N PHE A 162 -2.58 10.04 2.72
CA PHE A 162 -1.65 10.95 3.41
C PHE A 162 -0.29 10.28 3.68
N TRP A 163 -0.29 9.01 4.07
CA TRP A 163 0.94 8.23 4.25
C TRP A 163 1.84 8.26 3.00
N MET A 164 1.28 8.34 1.79
CA MET A 164 2.07 8.43 0.55
C MET A 164 2.94 9.67 0.47
N LEU A 165 2.64 10.76 1.19
CA LEU A 165 3.57 11.90 1.29
C LEU A 165 4.93 11.47 1.88
N GLY A 166 4.96 10.40 2.68
CA GLY A 166 6.19 9.80 3.18
C GLY A 166 7.09 9.22 2.09
N LEU A 167 6.56 8.89 0.90
CA LEU A 167 7.35 8.40 -0.23
C LEU A 167 8.39 9.43 -0.69
N LEU A 168 8.23 10.70 -0.33
CA LEU A 168 9.26 11.73 -0.54
C LEU A 168 10.60 11.41 0.11
N LEU A 169 10.61 10.54 1.14
CA LEU A 169 11.85 10.03 1.73
C LEU A 169 12.68 9.20 0.73
N LEU A 170 12.01 8.55 -0.23
CA LEU A 170 12.64 7.76 -1.30
C LEU A 170 12.98 8.61 -2.54
N VAL A 171 12.43 9.82 -2.65
CA VAL A 171 12.67 10.70 -3.79
C VAL A 171 14.01 11.44 -3.64
N PRO A 172 14.85 11.54 -4.70
CA PRO A 172 16.08 12.34 -4.70
C PRO A 172 15.81 13.82 -4.39
N LEU A 173 16.73 14.48 -3.68
CA LEU A 173 16.54 15.86 -3.19
C LEU A 173 16.10 16.86 -4.26
N GLY A 174 16.67 16.77 -5.48
CA GLY A 174 16.34 17.66 -6.60
C GLY A 174 14.88 17.58 -7.09
N TRP A 175 14.23 16.43 -6.92
CA TRP A 175 12.87 16.19 -7.40
C TRP A 175 11.80 16.31 -6.31
N ARG A 176 12.21 16.38 -5.02
CA ARG A 176 11.27 16.36 -3.88
C ARG A 176 10.20 17.44 -3.92
N LYS A 177 10.50 18.66 -4.40
CA LYS A 177 9.50 19.74 -4.48
C LYS A 177 8.39 19.41 -5.48
N VAL A 178 8.75 18.96 -6.68
CA VAL A 178 7.77 18.59 -7.72
C VAL A 178 6.98 17.36 -7.27
N SER A 179 7.67 16.33 -6.77
CA SER A 179 7.02 15.13 -6.25
C SER A 179 6.08 15.43 -5.08
N PHE A 180 6.40 16.41 -4.23
CA PHE A 180 5.53 16.83 -3.13
C PHE A 180 4.19 17.34 -3.65
N TRP A 181 4.21 18.25 -4.64
CA TRP A 181 2.98 18.79 -5.19
C TRP A 181 2.15 17.74 -5.93
N ILE A 182 2.80 16.84 -6.67
CA ILE A 182 2.10 15.72 -7.33
C ILE A 182 1.43 14.81 -6.30
N LEU A 183 2.17 14.40 -5.26
CA LEU A 183 1.63 13.54 -4.21
C LEU A 183 0.53 14.26 -3.43
N ALA A 184 0.71 15.54 -3.09
CA ALA A 184 -0.29 16.33 -2.38
C ALA A 184 -1.60 16.45 -3.19
N ALA A 185 -1.50 16.73 -4.50
CA ALA A 185 -2.66 16.73 -5.38
C ALA A 185 -3.35 15.35 -5.41
N PHE A 186 -2.57 14.27 -5.45
CA PHE A 186 -3.11 12.90 -5.39
C PHE A 186 -3.80 12.62 -4.04
N VAL A 187 -3.18 12.97 -2.92
CA VAL A 187 -3.74 12.83 -1.56
C VAL A 187 -5.08 13.55 -1.45
N ILE A 188 -5.14 14.80 -1.90
CA ILE A 188 -6.35 15.62 -1.94
C ILE A 188 -7.40 14.93 -2.81
N ALA A 189 -7.06 14.57 -4.05
CA ALA A 189 -8.00 13.96 -4.99
C ALA A 189 -8.61 12.65 -4.44
N ILE A 190 -7.79 11.73 -3.91
CA ILE A 190 -8.27 10.47 -3.33
C ILE A 190 -9.15 10.72 -2.10
N SER A 191 -8.74 11.63 -1.23
CA SER A 191 -9.44 11.91 0.01
C SER A 191 -10.78 12.62 -0.22
N PHE A 192 -10.82 13.66 -1.06
CA PHE A 192 -12.06 14.36 -1.39
C PHE A 192 -13.07 13.46 -2.09
N ASN A 193 -12.59 12.50 -2.90
CA ASN A 193 -13.46 11.51 -3.52
C ASN A 193 -14.24 10.65 -2.51
N ARG A 194 -13.78 10.56 -1.25
CA ARG A 194 -14.51 9.90 -0.16
C ARG A 194 -15.71 10.70 0.32
N ILE A 195 -15.59 12.03 0.32
CA ILE A 195 -16.66 12.97 0.68
C ILE A 195 -17.72 12.96 -0.41
N ILE A 196 -17.26 13.07 -1.66
CA ILE A 196 -18.13 13.04 -2.86
C ILE A 196 -19.01 11.79 -2.91
N PHE A 197 -18.52 10.66 -2.40
CA PHE A 197 -19.25 9.39 -2.41
C PHE A 197 -20.18 9.21 -1.19
N GLY A 198 -20.25 10.21 -0.31
CA GLY A 198 -20.95 10.10 0.97
C GLY A 198 -20.30 9.08 1.91
N GLY A 199 -19.02 8.76 1.69
CA GLY A 199 -18.32 7.73 2.44
C GLY A 199 -17.73 8.22 3.76
N HIS A 200 -17.41 9.52 3.84
CA HIS A 200 -16.77 10.17 4.97
C HIS A 200 -17.14 11.66 5.03
N TYR A 201 -17.21 12.21 6.23
CA TYR A 201 -17.27 13.66 6.42
C TYR A 201 -15.89 14.31 6.22
N LEU A 202 -15.83 15.64 6.11
CA LEU A 202 -14.57 16.35 5.93
C LEU A 202 -13.64 16.16 7.14
N SER A 203 -14.19 16.21 8.35
CA SER A 203 -13.44 15.99 9.57
C SER A 203 -12.80 14.59 9.64
N ASP A 204 -13.51 13.54 9.22
CA ASP A 204 -12.99 12.17 9.15
C ASP A 204 -11.71 12.10 8.29
N ILE A 205 -11.66 12.90 7.23
CA ILE A 205 -10.52 12.98 6.31
C ILE A 205 -9.38 13.76 6.96
N LEU A 206 -9.62 14.98 7.42
CA LEU A 206 -8.58 15.83 7.99
C LEU A 206 -7.98 15.22 9.27
N LEU A 207 -8.79 14.59 10.11
CA LEU A 207 -8.32 13.87 11.29
C LEU A 207 -7.55 12.60 10.91
N SER A 208 -7.94 11.88 9.86
CA SER A 208 -7.14 10.74 9.36
C SER A 208 -5.74 11.17 8.91
N TRP A 209 -5.62 12.34 8.26
CA TRP A 209 -4.35 12.93 7.89
C TRP A 209 -3.54 13.34 9.12
N ALA A 210 -4.19 14.03 10.07
CA ALA A 210 -3.55 14.47 11.31
C ALA A 210 -3.00 13.31 12.14
N ILE A 211 -3.78 12.25 12.32
CA ILE A 211 -3.38 11.03 13.06
C ILE A 211 -2.22 10.32 12.35
N THR A 212 -2.25 10.26 11.02
CA THR A 212 -1.15 9.68 10.23
C THR A 212 0.13 10.52 10.35
N ALA A 213 0.02 11.84 10.25
CA ALA A 213 1.13 12.77 10.48
C ALA A 213 1.70 12.66 11.90
N TRP A 214 0.82 12.51 12.89
CA TRP A 214 1.20 12.31 14.29
C TRP A 214 1.92 10.98 14.49
N THR A 215 1.45 9.90 13.86
CA THR A 215 2.14 8.59 13.87
C THR A 215 3.53 8.69 13.24
N MET A 216 3.66 9.37 12.09
CA MET A 216 4.96 9.65 11.48
C MET A 216 5.89 10.42 12.43
N ALA A 217 5.39 11.50 13.03
CA ALA A 217 6.15 12.31 13.97
C ALA A 217 6.63 11.51 15.18
N LEU A 218 5.72 10.78 15.84
CA LEU A 218 6.04 9.92 16.97
C LEU A 218 7.07 8.86 16.60
N LEU A 219 6.80 8.07 15.55
CA LEU A 219 7.68 6.97 15.19
C LEU A 219 9.06 7.48 14.79
N SER A 220 9.13 8.60 14.08
CA SER A 220 10.42 9.22 13.73
C SER A 220 11.22 9.66 14.96
N VAL A 221 10.58 10.21 16.00
CA VAL A 221 11.26 10.61 17.24
C VAL A 221 11.63 9.37 18.05
N PHE A 222 10.72 8.41 18.19
CA PHE A 222 10.94 7.18 18.93
C PHE A 222 12.13 6.40 18.37
N LEU A 223 12.17 6.17 17.05
CA LEU A 223 13.26 5.46 16.39
C LEU A 223 14.59 6.21 16.50
N ARG A 224 14.59 7.54 16.37
CA ARG A 224 15.82 8.35 16.55
C ARG A 224 16.37 8.31 17.97
N LYS A 225 15.51 8.16 18.99
CA LYS A 225 15.93 8.18 20.39
C LYS A 225 16.28 6.79 20.93
N HIS A 226 15.59 5.74 20.49
CA HIS A 226 15.67 4.42 21.14
C HIS A 226 16.12 3.28 20.22
N SER A 227 16.31 3.49 18.91
CA SER A 227 16.76 2.44 18.01
C SER A 227 18.20 2.71 17.54
N PRO A 228 19.21 2.04 18.14
CA PRO A 228 20.59 2.13 17.69
C PRO A 228 20.75 1.84 16.19
N LEU A 229 19.97 0.87 15.69
CA LEU A 229 19.93 0.50 14.27
C LEU A 229 19.32 1.58 13.37
N TYR A 230 18.38 2.38 13.89
CA TYR A 230 17.87 3.52 13.14
C TYR A 230 18.86 4.67 13.11
N ILE A 231 19.69 4.83 14.14
CA ILE A 231 20.71 5.89 14.22
C ILE A 231 21.85 5.56 13.25
N ASP A 232 22.38 4.33 13.30
CA ASP A 232 23.44 3.87 12.41
C ASP A 232 22.89 3.11 11.20
N ASN A 233 22.65 3.84 10.11
CA ASN A 233 22.16 3.27 8.87
C ASN A 233 23.14 2.23 8.27
N ALA A 234 24.45 2.43 8.44
CA ALA A 234 25.43 1.50 7.90
C ALA A 234 25.39 0.16 8.64
N HIS A 235 25.21 0.21 9.97
CA HIS A 235 25.01 -0.98 10.78
C HIS A 235 23.73 -1.73 10.41
N LEU A 236 22.60 -1.04 10.21
CA LEU A 236 21.35 -1.66 9.77
C LEU A 236 21.52 -2.40 8.43
N GLU A 237 22.13 -1.74 7.43
CA GLU A 237 22.40 -2.36 6.13
C GLU A 237 23.35 -3.56 6.27
N MET A 238 24.37 -3.45 7.11
CA MET A 238 25.32 -4.54 7.37
C MET A 238 24.64 -5.75 8.01
N LEU A 239 23.79 -5.56 9.03
CA LEU A 239 23.06 -6.66 9.66
C LEU A 239 22.09 -7.32 8.69
N TRP A 240 21.39 -6.52 7.88
CA TRP A 240 20.48 -7.06 6.88
C TRP A 240 21.21 -7.88 5.82
N ASP A 241 22.34 -7.38 5.32
CA ASP A 241 23.19 -8.10 4.36
C ASP A 241 23.75 -9.41 4.98
N ARG A 242 24.12 -9.41 6.28
CA ARG A 242 24.55 -10.60 7.03
C ARG A 242 23.42 -11.62 7.21
N TRP A 243 22.23 -11.17 7.60
CA TRP A 243 21.06 -12.05 7.72
C TRP A 243 20.70 -12.67 6.37
N GLY A 244 20.74 -11.88 5.29
CA GLY A 244 20.58 -12.39 3.94
C GLY A 244 21.63 -13.45 3.58
N ALA A 245 22.90 -13.23 3.93
CA ALA A 245 23.95 -14.22 3.69
C ALA A 245 23.73 -15.52 4.48
N SER A 246 23.37 -15.42 5.76
CA SER A 246 23.02 -16.58 6.58
C SER A 246 21.81 -17.33 6.01
N LEU A 247 20.75 -16.62 5.65
CA LEU A 247 19.55 -17.22 5.06
C LEU A 247 19.86 -17.94 3.75
N ARG A 248 20.61 -17.30 2.84
CA ARG A 248 21.04 -17.94 1.58
C ARG A 248 21.87 -19.18 1.83
N HIS A 249 22.77 -19.17 2.81
CA HIS A 249 23.59 -20.33 3.16
C HIS A 249 22.73 -21.51 3.64
N HIS A 250 21.74 -21.27 4.51
CA HIS A 250 20.83 -22.32 4.99
C HIS A 250 19.87 -22.83 3.91
N LEU A 251 19.47 -21.97 2.96
CA LEU A 251 18.58 -22.34 1.86
C LEU A 251 19.32 -22.96 0.66
N GLN A 252 20.64 -22.80 0.56
CA GLN A 252 21.43 -23.26 -0.58
C GLN A 252 21.26 -24.75 -0.88
N PRO A 253 21.28 -25.67 0.11
CA PRO A 253 21.08 -27.10 -0.15
C PRO A 253 19.69 -27.40 -0.75
N ALA A 254 18.64 -26.85 -0.14
CA ALA A 254 17.27 -27.03 -0.61
C ALA A 254 17.06 -26.45 -2.02
N LEU A 255 17.64 -25.28 -2.30
CA LEU A 255 17.59 -24.66 -3.63
C LEU A 255 18.36 -25.49 -4.68
N SER A 256 19.52 -26.06 -4.33
CA SER A 256 20.26 -26.94 -5.24
C SER A 256 19.54 -28.24 -5.51
N ASP A 257 18.88 -28.83 -4.51
CA ASP A 257 18.12 -30.07 -4.66
C ASP A 257 16.88 -29.85 -5.53
N LEU A 258 16.16 -28.73 -5.32
CA LEU A 258 15.03 -28.34 -6.16
C LEU A 258 15.47 -28.13 -7.62
N ALA A 259 16.56 -27.39 -7.84
CA ALA A 259 17.07 -27.11 -9.19
C ALA A 259 17.52 -28.40 -9.89
N LYS A 260 18.16 -29.32 -9.16
CA LYS A 260 18.55 -30.64 -9.67
C LYS A 260 17.31 -31.48 -10.02
N GLY A 261 16.32 -31.56 -9.13
CA GLY A 261 15.07 -32.29 -9.38
C GLY A 261 14.28 -31.77 -10.59
N LEU A 262 14.24 -30.44 -10.77
CA LEU A 262 13.63 -29.82 -11.96
C LEU A 262 14.40 -30.16 -13.24
N LYS A 263 15.73 -30.11 -13.20
CA LYS A 263 16.58 -30.45 -14.34
C LYS A 263 16.44 -31.93 -14.72
N ASP A 264 16.38 -32.81 -13.74
CA ASP A 264 16.21 -34.25 -13.95
C ASP A 264 14.81 -34.56 -14.50
N SER A 265 13.77 -33.90 -14.00
CA SER A 265 12.41 -34.00 -14.54
C SER A 265 12.33 -33.52 -15.99
N PHE A 266 12.97 -32.39 -16.30
CA PHE A 266 13.02 -31.87 -17.67
C PHE A 266 13.76 -32.82 -18.62
N LYS A 267 14.90 -33.37 -18.20
CA LYS A 267 15.64 -34.38 -18.98
C LYS A 267 14.82 -35.64 -19.23
N ALA A 268 14.08 -36.12 -18.22
CA ALA A 268 13.23 -37.30 -18.37
C ALA A 268 12.11 -37.06 -19.38
N ILE A 269 11.44 -35.90 -19.29
CA ILE A 269 10.40 -35.49 -20.25
C ILE A 269 10.99 -35.37 -21.66
N TRP A 270 12.13 -34.70 -21.81
CA TRP A 270 12.79 -34.53 -23.11
C TRP A 270 13.23 -35.86 -23.73
N GLY A 271 13.84 -36.75 -22.93
CA GLY A 271 14.25 -38.08 -23.39
C GLY A 271 13.06 -38.96 -23.80
N PHE A 272 11.92 -38.84 -23.12
CA PHE A 272 10.68 -39.52 -23.53
C PHE A 272 10.25 -39.06 -24.93
N PHE A 273 10.20 -37.74 -25.17
CA PHE A 273 9.84 -37.20 -26.48
C PHE A 273 10.85 -37.55 -27.58
N GLU A 274 12.15 -37.56 -27.30
CA GLU A 274 13.18 -38.00 -28.25
C GLU A 274 13.01 -39.48 -28.63
N GLY A 275 12.69 -40.34 -27.67
CA GLY A 275 12.37 -41.75 -27.92
C GLY A 275 11.17 -41.91 -28.84
N GLU A 276 10.07 -41.21 -28.53
CA GLU A 276 8.83 -41.26 -29.31
C GLU A 276 9.04 -40.74 -30.76
N LEU A 277 9.80 -39.66 -30.92
CA LEU A 277 10.17 -39.12 -32.24
C LEU A 277 11.07 -40.08 -33.03
N THR A 278 11.97 -40.78 -32.35
CA THR A 278 12.86 -41.78 -32.97
C THR A 278 12.06 -42.99 -33.44
N ASP A 279 11.12 -43.47 -32.63
CA ASP A 279 10.21 -44.57 -32.98
C ASP A 279 9.31 -44.21 -34.16
N ILE A 280 8.74 -42.99 -34.17
CA ILE A 280 7.97 -42.47 -35.31
C ILE A 280 8.83 -42.39 -36.56
N ARG A 281 10.06 -41.87 -36.45
CA ARG A 281 10.99 -41.77 -37.59
C ARG A 281 11.36 -43.15 -38.15
N ASN A 282 11.62 -44.12 -37.27
CA ASN A 282 11.93 -45.49 -37.66
C ASN A 282 10.72 -46.19 -38.31
N ALA A 283 9.51 -45.97 -37.78
CA ALA A 283 8.27 -46.49 -38.35
C ALA A 283 7.93 -45.85 -39.72
N LEU A 284 8.27 -44.57 -39.92
CA LEU A 284 8.12 -43.91 -41.22
C LEU A 284 9.19 -44.36 -42.22
N ALA A 285 10.42 -44.60 -41.76
CA ALA A 285 11.51 -45.11 -42.60
C ALA A 285 11.24 -46.54 -43.09
N SER A 286 10.69 -47.42 -42.23
CA SER A 286 10.30 -48.78 -42.63
C SER A 286 9.11 -48.78 -43.62
N ARG A 287 8.19 -47.81 -43.53
CA ARG A 287 7.11 -47.64 -44.52
C ARG A 287 7.56 -47.05 -45.85
N ARG A 288 8.69 -46.32 -45.90
CA ARG A 288 9.19 -45.67 -47.12
C ARG A 288 10.03 -46.59 -48.01
N ASN A 289 10.33 -47.81 -47.57
CA ASN A 289 11.12 -48.77 -48.33
C ASN A 289 10.42 -50.15 -48.47
N PRO A 290 9.22 -50.23 -49.11
CA PRO A 290 8.60 -51.54 -49.39
C PRO A 290 9.33 -52.31 -50.50
N ASP A 291 9.99 -51.62 -51.44
CA ASP A 291 10.42 -52.17 -52.74
C ASP A 291 11.79 -52.87 -52.76
N GLN A 292 12.41 -53.15 -51.61
CA GLN A 292 13.65 -53.96 -51.59
C GLN A 292 13.42 -55.45 -51.35
N ASN A 293 12.19 -55.89 -51.07
CA ASN A 293 11.86 -57.32 -50.97
C ASN A 293 11.16 -57.88 -52.22
N GLU A 294 10.69 -57.07 -53.16
CA GLU A 294 9.98 -57.58 -54.36
C GLU A 294 10.92 -57.85 -55.56
N LYS A 295 12.21 -57.48 -55.49
CA LYS A 295 13.23 -57.85 -56.50
C LYS A 295 14.08 -59.08 -56.14
N ARG A 296 13.58 -59.96 -55.27
CA ARG A 296 14.24 -61.25 -54.95
C ARG A 296 13.43 -62.48 -55.30
N GLU A 297 12.23 -62.33 -55.87
CA GLU A 297 11.38 -63.48 -56.26
C GLU A 297 11.05 -63.59 -57.75
N GLU A 298 11.45 -62.66 -58.62
CA GLU A 298 11.44 -62.88 -60.07
C GLU A 298 12.75 -62.36 -60.71
N ASP A 299 13.48 -63.30 -61.33
CA ASP A 299 14.77 -63.27 -62.06
C ASP A 299 16.09 -63.38 -61.28
#